data_AF-W1XQK1-F1
#
_entry.id   AF-W1XQK1-F1
#
_cell.length_a   1.000
_cell.length_b   1.000
_cell.length_c   1.000
_cell.angle_alpha   90.00
_cell.angle_beta   90.00
_cell.angle_gamma   90.00
#
_symmetry.space_group_name_H-M   'P 1'
#
loop_
_entity.id
_entity.type
_entity.pdbx_description
1 polymer ?
#
loop_
_entity_poly.entity_id
_entity_poly.type
_entity_poly.pdbx_seq_one_letter_code
_entity_poly.pdbx_strand_id
1 'polypeptide(L)'
;QMKEQGINTIVCHSGKYILFCIALKQLTGAKLVFIKHNLVPGKTDIYHRWINEQVDAFVCVSKLVYDDLMTPAIKDTSKYHVVYNGIDPNRVQSLADAVPMK
;
A
#
# COMPACT_ATOMS: atom_id res chain seq x y z
N GLN A 1 1.78 23.67 -9.79
CA GLN A 1 2.24 22.54 -10.65
C GLN A 1 1.52 21.21 -10.42
N MET A 2 1.60 20.48 -9.28
CA MET A 2 0.87 19.19 -9.15
C MET A 2 -0.65 19.30 -8.96
N LYS A 3 -1.11 20.24 -8.12
CA LYS A 3 -2.55 20.51 -7.93
C LYS A 3 -3.23 21.04 -9.20
N GLU A 4 -2.53 21.88 -9.95
CA GLU A 4 -2.98 22.37 -11.28
C GLU A 4 -3.15 21.23 -12.29
N GLN A 5 -2.38 20.15 -12.15
CA GLN A 5 -2.47 18.93 -12.98
C GLN A 5 -3.50 17.93 -12.43
N GLY A 6 -4.23 18.27 -11.36
CA GLY A 6 -5.21 17.38 -10.73
C GLY A 6 -4.61 16.23 -9.91
N ILE A 7 -3.29 16.22 -9.68
CA ILE A 7 -2.64 15.16 -8.91
C ILE A 7 -2.77 15.48 -7.41
N ASN A 8 -3.65 14.75 -6.74
CA ASN A 8 -3.98 14.94 -5.32
C ASN A 8 -3.52 13.78 -4.43
N THR A 9 -3.01 12.69 -5.02
CA THR A 9 -2.67 11.45 -4.32
C THR A 9 -1.36 10.89 -4.84
N ILE A 10 -0.51 10.46 -3.91
CA ILE A 10 0.75 9.76 -4.12
C ILE A 10 0.54 8.33 -3.68
N VAL A 11 0.77 7.37 -4.56
CA VAL A 11 0.66 5.95 -4.25
C VAL A 11 2.07 5.35 -4.19
N CYS A 12 2.48 4.96 -2.99
CA CYS A 12 3.77 4.31 -2.75
C CYS A 12 3.58 2.79 -2.71
N HIS A 13 4.37 2.04 -3.48
CA HIS A 13 4.32 0.57 -3.50
C HIS A 13 5.52 -0.08 -2.80
N SER A 14 6.54 0.69 -2.43
CA SER A 14 7.78 0.16 -1.88
C SER A 14 8.32 1.04 -0.77
N GLY A 15 8.70 0.40 0.34
CA GLY A 15 9.34 1.09 1.47
C GLY A 15 10.64 1.81 1.11
N LYS A 16 11.30 1.45 -0.01
CA LYS A 16 12.51 2.15 -0.47
C LYS A 16 12.28 3.63 -0.78
N TYR A 17 11.06 4.00 -1.18
CA TYR A 17 10.74 5.38 -1.59
C TYR A 17 9.88 6.13 -0.57
N ILE A 18 9.56 5.52 0.57
CA ILE A 18 8.56 6.09 1.51
C ILE A 18 8.96 7.46 2.05
N LEU A 19 10.25 7.68 2.35
CA LEU A 19 10.74 8.97 2.84
C LEU A 19 10.59 10.07 1.78
N PHE A 20 10.88 9.75 0.52
CA PHE A 20 10.68 10.68 -0.59
C PHE A 20 9.19 10.98 -0.79
N CYS A 21 8.31 9.98 -0.72
CA CYS A 21 6.87 10.18 -0.82
C CYS A 21 6.31 11.04 0.33
N ILE A 22 6.82 10.90 1.55
CA ILE A 22 6.45 11.75 2.69
C ILE A 22 6.86 13.20 2.44
N ALA A 23 8.09 13.42 1.96
CA ALA A 23 8.55 14.76 1.61
C ALA A 23 7.68 15.39 0.51
N LEU A 24 7.36 14.62 -0.54
CA LEU A 24 6.45 15.08 -1.60
C LEU A 24 5.05 15.41 -1.06
N LYS A 25 4.49 14.59 -0.18
CA LYS A 25 3.21 14.89 0.51
C LYS A 25 3.27 16.23 1.22
N GLN A 26 4.33 16.50 1.97
CA GLN A 26 4.47 17.76 2.72
C GLN A 26 4.61 18.98 1.80
N LEU A 27 5.34 18.85 0.68
CA LEU A 27 5.54 19.93 -0.27
C LEU A 27 4.32 20.23 -1.14
N THR A 28 3.50 19.20 -1.44
CA THR A 28 2.41 19.29 -2.41
C THR A 28 1.03 19.36 -1.75
N GLY A 29 0.91 18.90 -0.51
CA GLY A 29 -0.36 18.68 0.18
C GLY A 29 -1.16 17.50 -0.36
N ALA A 30 -0.57 16.63 -1.19
CA ALA A 30 -1.21 15.42 -1.68
C ALA A 30 -1.39 14.37 -0.57
N LYS A 31 -2.38 13.49 -0.72
CA LYS A 31 -2.59 12.33 0.14
C LYS A 31 -1.59 11.24 -0.17
N LEU A 32 -1.09 10.52 0.83
CA LEU A 32 -0.15 9.43 0.70
C LEU A 32 -0.82 8.09 1.02
N VAL A 33 -0.92 7.24 0.00
CA VAL A 33 -1.37 5.84 0.12
C VAL A 33 -0.15 4.93 0.05
N PHE A 34 -0.01 4.00 1.00
CA PHE A 34 1.08 3.03 1.00
C PHE A 34 0.55 1.61 0.83
N ILE A 35 0.87 0.98 -0.30
CA ILE A 35 0.53 -0.40 -0.58
C ILE A 35 1.58 -1.34 0.01
N LYS A 36 1.09 -2.33 0.76
CA LYS A 36 1.87 -3.39 1.39
C LYS A 36 1.66 -4.69 0.63
N HIS A 37 2.67 -5.09 -0.14
CA HIS A 37 2.67 -6.33 -0.92
C HIS A 37 3.41 -7.49 -0.24
N ASN A 38 4.35 -7.16 0.64
CA ASN A 38 5.22 -8.16 1.27
C ASN A 38 4.71 -8.49 2.66
N LEU A 39 4.85 -9.77 3.02
CA LEU A 39 4.72 -10.22 4.39
C LEU A 39 5.97 -9.77 5.15
N VAL A 40 5.88 -8.60 5.76
CA VAL A 40 6.92 -8.03 6.61
C VAL A 40 6.26 -7.67 7.93
N PRO A 41 6.68 -8.32 9.04
CA PRO A 41 6.10 -8.06 10.33
C PRO A 41 6.12 -6.58 10.66
N GLY A 42 5.03 -6.09 11.26
CA GLY A 42 4.94 -4.72 11.71
C GLY A 42 6.08 -4.39 12.67
N LYS A 43 6.87 -3.37 12.33
CA LYS A 43 7.99 -2.91 13.16
C LYS A 43 7.50 -1.86 14.14
N THR A 44 7.96 -1.97 15.38
CA THR A 44 7.50 -1.15 16.50
C THR A 44 8.51 -0.07 16.92
N ASP A 45 9.63 0.07 16.21
CA ASP A 45 10.60 1.13 16.47
C ASP A 45 10.07 2.52 16.08
N ILE A 46 10.72 3.56 16.62
CA ILE A 46 10.30 4.96 16.49
C ILE A 46 10.23 5.39 15.02
N TYR A 47 11.16 4.92 14.19
CA TYR A 47 11.19 5.28 12.77
C TYR A 47 9.96 4.76 12.03
N HIS A 48 9.57 3.50 12.23
CA HIS A 48 8.38 2.95 11.59
C HIS A 48 7.08 3.53 12.15
N ARG A 49 7.02 3.85 13.45
CA ARG A 49 5.88 4.56 14.02
C ARG A 49 5.69 5.93 13.39
N TRP A 50 6.78 6.70 13.28
CA TRP A 50 6.75 8.01 12.63
C TRP A 50 6.29 7.90 11.16
N ILE A 51 6.79 6.93 10.39
CA ILE A 51 6.30 6.69 9.03
C ILE A 51 4.79 6.45 9.01
N ASN A 52 4.28 5.61 9.92
CA ASN A 52 2.86 5.28 9.97
C ASN A 52 1.97 6.49 10.29
N GLU A 53 2.46 7.46 11.06
CA GLU A 53 1.77 8.71 11.33
C GLU A 53 1.68 9.60 10.08
N GLN A 54 2.71 9.57 9.21
CA GLN A 54 2.75 10.37 7.98
C GLN A 54 1.88 9.81 6.85
N VAL A 55 1.54 8.52 6.87
CA VAL A 55 0.72 7.88 5.83
C VAL A 55 -0.76 8.14 6.09
N ASP A 56 -1.52 8.48 5.03
CA ASP A 56 -2.96 8.73 5.13
C ASP A 56 -3.78 7.44 5.05
N ALA A 57 -3.36 6.48 4.22
CA ALA A 57 -4.00 5.18 4.11
C ALA A 57 -3.00 4.08 3.75
N PHE A 58 -3.20 2.90 4.29
CA PHE A 58 -2.48 1.67 3.99
C PHE A 58 -3.40 0.72 3.23
N VAL A 59 -2.88 0.14 2.16
CA VAL A 59 -3.57 -0.92 1.42
C VAL A 59 -2.80 -2.22 1.62
N CYS A 60 -3.40 -3.17 2.33
CA CYS A 60 -2.88 -4.51 2.55
C CYS A 60 -3.46 -5.44 1.48
N VAL A 61 -2.60 -6.06 0.66
CA VAL A 61 -3.08 -6.87 -0.48
C VAL A 61 -3.69 -8.22 -0.11
N SER A 62 -3.68 -8.57 1.17
CA SER A 62 -4.33 -9.75 1.71
C SER A 62 -4.59 -9.58 3.21
N LYS A 63 -5.48 -10.41 3.75
CA LYS A 63 -5.70 -10.48 5.20
C LYS A 63 -4.42 -10.87 5.95
N LEU A 64 -3.63 -11.81 5.41
CA LEU A 64 -2.37 -12.23 6.02
C LEU A 64 -1.39 -11.07 6.17
N VAL A 65 -1.26 -10.21 5.14
CA VAL A 65 -0.40 -9.03 5.21
C VAL A 65 -0.93 -8.04 6.25
N TYR A 66 -2.24 -7.84 6.32
CA TYR A 66 -2.86 -6.98 7.34
C TYR A 66 -2.55 -7.49 8.75
N ASP A 67 -2.85 -8.77 9.02
CA ASP A 67 -2.69 -9.38 10.34
C ASP A 67 -1.21 -9.33 10.80
N ASP A 68 -0.25 -9.55 9.91
CA ASP A 68 1.20 -9.50 10.21
C ASP A 68 1.72 -8.06 10.41
N LEU A 69 1.07 -7.06 9.80
CA LEU A 69 1.35 -5.65 10.01
C LEU A 69 0.78 -5.12 11.33
N MET A 70 -0.35 -5.68 11.78
CA MET A 70 -1.02 -5.24 12.99
C MET A 70 -0.16 -5.52 14.22
N THR A 71 0.23 -4.45 14.91
CA THR A 71 0.94 -4.54 16.19
C THR A 71 0.24 -3.70 17.24
N PRO A 72 0.44 -3.98 18.54
CA PRO A 72 -0.09 -3.14 19.61
C PRO A 72 0.38 -1.67 19.55
N ALA A 73 1.43 -1.37 18.78
CA ALA A 73 1.93 -0.01 18.58
C ALA A 73 1.09 0.80 17.58
N ILE A 74 0.27 0.16 16.74
CA ILE A 74 -0.62 0.84 15.80
C ILE A 74 -1.85 1.33 16.56
N LYS A 75 -1.97 2.65 16.69
CA LYS A 75 -3.08 3.30 17.42
C LYS A 75 -4.32 3.53 16.55
N ASP A 76 -4.10 3.77 15.26
CA ASP A 76 -5.16 4.11 14.31
C ASP A 76 -5.24 3.04 13.22
N THR A 77 -6.07 2.03 13.48
CA THR A 77 -6.34 0.94 12.54
C THR A 77 -7.28 1.35 11.41
N SER A 78 -7.99 2.48 11.53
CA SER A 78 -8.95 2.95 10.52
C SER A 78 -8.29 3.30 9.18
N LYS A 79 -6.98 3.58 9.20
CA LYS A 79 -6.16 3.84 8.02
C LYS A 79 -5.79 2.58 7.23
N TYR A 80 -6.04 1.38 7.74
CA TYR A 80 -5.57 0.14 7.15
C TYR A 80 -6.72 -0.60 6.47
N HIS A 81 -6.60 -0.81 5.17
CA HIS A 81 -7.64 -1.41 4.34
C HIS A 81 -7.12 -2.69 3.67
N VAL A 82 -7.90 -3.77 3.75
CA VAL A 82 -7.60 -5.01 3.01
C VAL A 82 -8.22 -4.91 1.62
N VAL A 83 -7.40 -4.97 0.58
CA VAL A 83 -7.84 -4.96 -0.83
C VAL A 83 -7.08 -6.03 -1.59
N TYR A 84 -7.76 -7.10 -1.99
CA TYR A 84 -7.13 -8.18 -2.74
C TYR A 84 -6.71 -7.73 -4.14
N ASN A 85 -5.60 -8.29 -4.64
CA ASN A 85 -5.17 -8.04 -6.01
C ASN A 85 -6.23 -8.53 -7.00
N GLY A 86 -6.65 -7.66 -7.90
CA GLY A 86 -7.48 -8.04 -9.04
C GLY A 86 -6.65 -8.66 -10.16
N ILE A 87 -7.25 -9.60 -10.86
CA ILE A 87 -6.77 -10.13 -12.14
C ILE A 87 -7.86 -9.94 -13.18
N ASP A 88 -7.48 -9.79 -14.45
CA ASP A 88 -8.42 -9.81 -15.57
C ASP A 88 -8.79 -11.27 -15.90
N PRO A 89 -10.04 -11.70 -15.68
CA PRO A 89 -10.46 -13.08 -15.92
C PRO A 89 -10.32 -13.49 -17.39
N ASN A 90 -10.52 -12.56 -18.33
CA ASN A 90 -10.46 -12.86 -19.76
C ASN A 90 -9.04 -13.24 -20.19
N ARG A 91 -8.03 -12.58 -19.60
CA ARG A 91 -6.63 -12.92 -19.82
C ARG A 91 -6.29 -14.32 -19.31
N VAL A 92 -6.88 -14.75 -18.20
CA VAL A 92 -6.62 -16.08 -17.62
C VAL A 92 -7.35 -17.19 -18.37
N GLN A 93 -8.57 -16.93 -18.87
CA GLN A 93 -9.29 -17.90 -19.71
C GLN A 93 -8.49 -18.27 -20.97
N SER A 94 -7.93 -17.28 -21.65
CA SER A 94 -7.09 -17.51 -22.84
C SER A 94 -5.83 -18.37 -22.57
N LEU A 95 -5.34 -18.38 -21.32
CA LEU A 95 -4.21 -19.23 -20.91
C LEU A 95 -4.65 -20.64 -20.55
N ALA A 96 -5.82 -20.80 -19.93
CA ALA A 96 -6.40 -22.12 -19.64
C ALA A 96 -6.73 -22.89 -20.92
N ASP A 97 -7.30 -22.21 -21.92
CA ASP A 97 -7.64 -22.81 -23.21
C ASP A 97 -6.40 -23.20 -24.03
N ALA A 98 -5.25 -22.56 -23.77
CA ALA A 98 -3.97 -22.82 -24.45
C ALA A 98 -3.14 -23.95 -23.80
N VAL A 99 -3.52 -24.44 -22.62
CA VAL A 99 -2.84 -25.54 -21.93
C VAL A 99 -3.74 -26.78 -22.03
N PRO A 100 -3.40 -27.81 -22.83
CA PRO A 100 -4.19 -29.03 -22.84
C PRO A 100 -4.12 -29.67 -21.45
N MET A 101 -5.26 -29.73 -20.76
CA MET A 101 -5.38 -30.47 -19.52
C MET A 101 -5.05 -31.95 -19.80
N LYS A 102 -4.02 -32.47 -19.13
CA LYS A 102 -3.73 -33.90 -19.07
C LYS A 102 -4.69 -34.61 -18.13
#